data_AF-A0A7V0WW46-F1
#
_entry.id   AF-A0A7V0WW46-F1
#
_cell.length_a   1.000
_cell.length_b   1.000
_cell.length_c   1.000
_cell.angle_alpha   90.00
_cell.angle_beta   90.00
_cell.angle_gamma   90.00
#
_symmetry.space_group_name_H-M   'P 1'
#
loop_
_entity.id
_entity.type
_entity.pdbx_description
1 polymer ?
#
loop_
_entity_poly.entity_id
_entity_poly.type
_entity_poly.pdbx_seq_one_letter_code
_entity_poly.pdbx_strand_id
1 'polypeptide(L)'
;MTIQSILLAVTTQTSSAEEFVKVDPYGIGMAAMAMLVVISVLAFSAIVFQNIDNLIEFFTKLFTKKLKQQTETQQVEKVKTSGDEIAAIAMALHLYKSELHDSESLTLTINKISRTYSPWSSKIYGIMNKAAVRNPYHK
;
A
#
# COMPACT_ATOMS: atom_id res chain seq x y z
N MET A 1 -37.52 20.62 -47.17
CA MET A 1 -37.24 19.36 -46.45
C MET A 1 -37.22 19.72 -44.97
N THR A 2 -38.30 19.39 -44.26
CA THR A 2 -38.79 20.12 -43.08
C THR A 2 -38.18 19.60 -41.77
N ILE A 3 -37.95 20.51 -40.82
CA ILE A 3 -37.42 20.25 -39.46
C ILE A 3 -38.17 19.10 -38.74
N GLN A 4 -39.41 18.85 -39.13
CA GLN A 4 -40.27 17.77 -38.65
C GLN A 4 -39.70 16.36 -38.90
N SER A 5 -38.95 16.14 -39.99
CA SER A 5 -38.31 14.83 -40.26
C SER A 5 -37.08 14.60 -39.38
N ILE A 6 -36.40 15.67 -38.96
CA ILE A 6 -35.23 15.60 -38.06
C ILE A 6 -35.69 15.31 -36.62
N LEU A 7 -36.76 15.96 -36.17
CA LEU A 7 -37.35 15.68 -34.86
C LEU A 7 -37.88 14.25 -34.74
N LEU A 8 -38.52 13.73 -35.80
CA LEU A 8 -39.02 12.35 -35.80
C LEU A 8 -37.86 11.32 -35.71
N ALA A 9 -36.74 11.58 -36.40
CA ALA A 9 -35.55 10.73 -36.35
C ALA A 9 -34.82 10.77 -34.98
N VAL A 10 -34.93 11.88 -34.25
CA VAL A 10 -34.42 12.00 -32.87
C VAL A 10 -35.32 11.26 -31.87
N THR A 11 -36.64 11.24 -32.09
CA THR A 11 -37.59 10.52 -31.21
C THR A 11 -37.58 9.00 -31.38
N THR A 12 -37.06 8.47 -32.50
CA THR A 12 -36.94 7.02 -32.72
C THR A 12 -35.70 6.41 -32.07
N GLN A 13 -34.93 7.17 -31.29
CA GLN A 13 -33.88 6.62 -30.44
C GLN A 13 -34.55 5.94 -29.23
N THR A 14 -35.18 4.79 -29.47
CA THR A 14 -35.68 3.92 -28.42
C THR A 14 -34.52 3.56 -27.50
N SER A 15 -34.67 3.86 -26.22
CA SER A 15 -33.65 3.57 -25.22
C SER A 15 -33.38 2.06 -25.24
N SER A 16 -32.11 1.65 -25.41
CA SER A 16 -31.73 0.23 -25.44
C SER A 16 -32.25 -0.53 -24.21
N ALA A 17 -32.42 0.16 -23.07
CA ALA A 17 -33.01 -0.38 -21.86
C ALA A 17 -34.46 -0.90 -22.06
N GLU A 18 -35.29 -0.22 -22.86
CA GLU A 18 -36.68 -0.63 -23.09
C GLU A 18 -36.76 -1.88 -23.98
N GLU A 19 -35.81 -2.04 -24.89
CA GLU A 19 -35.69 -3.24 -25.73
C GLU A 19 -35.23 -4.45 -24.91
N PHE A 20 -34.31 -4.25 -23.96
CA PHE A 20 -33.87 -5.31 -23.04
C PHE A 20 -35.00 -5.80 -22.13
N VAL A 21 -35.90 -4.93 -21.67
CA VAL A 21 -37.07 -5.33 -20.87
C VAL A 21 -38.08 -6.15 -21.68
N LYS A 22 -38.20 -5.89 -23.00
CA LYS A 22 -39.03 -6.71 -23.89
C LYS A 22 -38.44 -8.09 -24.16
N VAL A 23 -37.12 -8.17 -24.36
CA VAL A 23 -36.42 -9.42 -24.72
C VAL A 23 -36.22 -10.33 -23.51
N ASP A 24 -35.96 -9.76 -22.32
CA ASP A 24 -35.79 -10.50 -21.09
C ASP A 24 -36.52 -9.83 -19.90
N PRO A 25 -37.82 -10.11 -19.72
CA PRO A 25 -38.64 -9.52 -18.65
C PRO A 25 -38.20 -9.93 -17.23
N TYR A 26 -37.55 -11.08 -17.08
CA TYR A 26 -37.08 -11.59 -15.79
C TYR A 26 -35.62 -11.20 -15.50
N GLY A 27 -34.86 -10.74 -16.49
CA GLY A 27 -33.48 -10.28 -16.35
C GLY A 27 -32.44 -11.39 -16.16
N ILE A 28 -32.80 -12.65 -16.43
CA ILE A 28 -31.93 -13.82 -16.21
C ILE A 28 -30.75 -13.80 -17.19
N GLY A 29 -31.00 -13.45 -18.46
CA GLY A 29 -29.98 -13.31 -19.49
C GLY A 29 -29.02 -12.16 -19.19
N MET A 30 -29.55 -11.03 -18.69
CA MET A 30 -28.71 -9.90 -18.27
C MET A 30 -27.77 -10.29 -17.12
N ALA A 31 -28.28 -10.99 -16.10
CA ALA A 31 -27.49 -11.45 -14.97
C ALA A 31 -26.44 -12.50 -15.38
N ALA A 32 -26.80 -13.44 -16.25
CA ALA A 32 -25.88 -14.45 -16.76
C ALA A 32 -24.71 -13.83 -17.54
N MET A 33 -24.98 -12.84 -18.40
CA MET A 33 -23.95 -12.12 -19.13
C MET A 33 -23.02 -11.35 -18.20
N ALA A 34 -23.57 -10.65 -17.20
CA ALA A 34 -22.77 -9.94 -16.21
C ALA A 34 -21.85 -10.91 -15.44
N MET A 35 -22.37 -12.06 -15.02
CA MET A 35 -21.59 -13.07 -14.29
C MET A 35 -20.46 -13.66 -15.16
N LEU A 36 -20.72 -13.96 -16.43
CA LEU A 36 -19.72 -14.45 -17.37
C LEU A 36 -18.60 -13.43 -17.61
N VAL A 37 -18.95 -12.15 -17.75
CA VAL A 37 -17.96 -11.08 -17.92
C VAL A 37 -17.08 -10.95 -16.68
N VAL A 38 -17.65 -10.97 -15.48
CA VAL A 38 -16.89 -10.90 -14.22
C VAL A 38 -15.91 -12.07 -14.09
N ILE A 39 -16.37 -13.30 -14.36
CA ILE A 39 -15.51 -14.49 -14.35
C ILE A 39 -14.40 -14.36 -15.40
N SER A 40 -14.72 -13.87 -16.60
CA SER A 40 -13.73 -13.69 -17.67
C SER A 40 -12.66 -12.65 -17.30
N VAL A 41 -13.04 -11.54 -16.67
CA VAL A 41 -12.11 -10.51 -16.19
C VAL A 41 -11.19 -11.06 -15.10
N LEU A 42 -11.74 -11.82 -14.14
CA LEU A 42 -10.96 -12.46 -13.08
C LEU A 42 -9.97 -13.48 -13.65
N ALA A 43 -10.42 -14.34 -14.57
CA ALA A 43 -9.56 -15.32 -15.24
C ALA A 43 -8.45 -14.64 -16.04
N PHE A 44 -8.79 -13.62 -16.82
CA PHE A 44 -7.82 -12.82 -17.58
C PHE A 44 -6.78 -12.16 -16.67
N SER A 45 -7.22 -11.52 -15.58
CA SER A 45 -6.32 -10.91 -14.60
C SER A 45 -5.40 -11.93 -13.94
N ALA A 46 -5.90 -13.12 -13.60
CA ALA A 46 -5.10 -14.18 -13.00
C ALA A 46 -4.01 -14.67 -13.97
N ILE A 47 -4.34 -14.83 -15.25
CA ILE A 47 -3.37 -15.21 -16.30
C ILE A 47 -2.29 -14.13 -16.44
N VAL A 48 -2.66 -12.85 -16.43
CA VAL A 48 -1.71 -11.74 -16.52
C VAL A 48 -0.72 -11.76 -15.35
N PHE A 49 -1.20 -11.94 -14.11
CA PHE A 49 -0.31 -12.00 -12.94
C PHE A 49 0.60 -13.22 -12.94
N GLN A 50 0.12 -14.38 -13.39
CA GLN A 50 0.97 -15.57 -13.52
C GLN A 50 2.06 -15.41 -14.58
N ASN A 51 1.79 -14.62 -15.61
CA ASN A 51 2.73 -14.36 -16.70
C ASN A 51 3.49 -13.04 -16.53
N ILE A 52 3.52 -12.46 -15.32
CA ILE A 52 4.13 -11.14 -15.08
C ILE A 52 5.61 -11.10 -15.49
N ASP A 53 6.36 -12.17 -15.22
CA ASP A 53 7.77 -12.28 -15.59
C ASP A 53 7.97 -12.21 -17.11
N ASN A 54 7.14 -12.94 -17.85
CA ASN A 54 7.16 -12.98 -19.31
C ASN A 54 6.69 -11.64 -19.91
N LEU A 55 5.71 -11.00 -19.27
CA LEU A 55 5.17 -9.71 -19.68
C LEU A 55 6.24 -8.61 -19.53
N ILE A 56 6.93 -8.56 -18.39
CA ILE A 56 8.02 -7.62 -18.15
C ILE A 56 9.15 -7.84 -19.17
N GLU A 57 9.54 -9.09 -19.45
CA GLU A 57 10.55 -9.39 -20.47
C GLU A 57 10.12 -8.97 -21.88
N PHE A 58 8.84 -9.14 -22.23
CA PHE A 58 8.32 -8.73 -23.53
C PHE A 58 8.25 -7.20 -23.66
N PHE A 59 7.75 -6.50 -22.64
CA PHE A 59 7.71 -5.03 -22.61
C PHE A 59 9.11 -4.42 -22.60
N THR A 60 10.05 -4.97 -21.82
CA THR A 60 11.45 -4.54 -21.86
C THR A 60 12.06 -4.83 -23.23
N LYS A 61 11.88 -6.00 -23.84
CA LYS A 61 12.37 -6.24 -25.22
C LYS A 61 11.80 -5.24 -26.25
N LEU A 62 10.53 -4.87 -26.13
CA LEU A 62 9.88 -3.88 -27.00
C LEU A 62 10.38 -2.45 -26.76
N PHE A 63 10.57 -2.04 -25.50
CA PHE A 63 11.05 -0.70 -25.14
C PHE A 63 12.57 -0.55 -25.30
N THR A 64 13.35 -1.56 -24.94
CA THR A 64 14.81 -1.60 -25.12
C THR A 64 15.18 -1.64 -26.59
N LYS A 65 14.38 -2.25 -27.48
CA LYS A 65 14.59 -2.09 -28.94
C LYS A 65 14.55 -0.64 -29.42
N LYS A 66 13.86 0.26 -28.71
CA LYS A 66 13.88 1.71 -29.00
C LYS A 66 15.08 2.44 -28.38
N LEU A 67 15.75 1.86 -27.39
CA LEU A 67 16.88 2.48 -26.67
C LEU A 67 18.25 1.87 -27.03
N LYS A 68 18.27 0.74 -27.77
CA LYS A 68 19.49 -0.01 -28.14
C LYS A 68 20.37 0.63 -29.22
N GLN A 69 20.38 1.96 -29.31
CA GLN A 69 21.47 2.68 -29.98
C GLN A 69 22.54 3.16 -28.98
N GLN A 70 22.30 3.03 -27.68
CA GLN A 70 23.28 3.43 -26.68
C GLN A 70 23.26 2.43 -25.53
N THR A 71 24.44 1.95 -25.15
CA THR A 71 24.70 1.11 -23.97
C THR A 71 24.45 -0.39 -24.18
N GLU A 72 25.39 -1.01 -24.89
CA GLU A 72 25.87 -2.34 -24.53
C GLU A 72 26.46 -2.33 -23.11
N THR A 73 26.56 -3.50 -22.48
CA THR A 73 27.12 -3.78 -21.15
C THR A 73 26.24 -3.49 -19.93
N GLN A 74 25.42 -4.48 -19.58
CA GLN A 74 25.62 -5.24 -18.34
C GLN A 74 24.74 -6.49 -18.39
N GLN A 75 25.36 -7.62 -18.70
CA GLN A 75 24.76 -8.93 -18.44
C GLN A 75 24.77 -9.12 -16.91
N VAL A 76 23.78 -8.54 -16.23
CA VAL A 76 23.43 -9.02 -14.90
C VAL A 76 22.75 -10.35 -15.15
N GLU A 77 23.50 -11.42 -14.89
CA GLU A 77 22.98 -12.78 -14.87
C GLU A 77 21.72 -12.76 -14.00
N LYS A 78 20.55 -12.86 -14.65
CA LYS A 78 19.26 -12.95 -13.98
C LYS A 78 19.21 -14.33 -13.35
N VAL A 79 19.91 -14.51 -12.24
CA VAL A 79 19.74 -15.66 -11.37
C VAL A 79 18.27 -15.62 -11.00
N LYS A 80 17.50 -16.58 -11.54
CA LYS A 80 16.13 -16.85 -11.11
C LYS A 80 16.22 -17.41 -9.70
N THR A 81 16.57 -16.56 -8.74
CA THR A 81 16.55 -16.93 -7.33
C THR A 81 15.10 -17.18 -6.97
N SER A 82 14.80 -18.42 -6.59
CA SER A 82 13.43 -18.78 -6.20
C SER A 82 13.02 -17.91 -5.01
N GLY A 83 11.74 -17.52 -4.94
CA GLY A 83 11.23 -16.73 -3.81
C GLY A 83 11.53 -17.41 -2.46
N ASP A 84 11.61 -18.74 -2.46
CA ASP A 84 11.96 -19.56 -1.30
C ASP A 84 13.39 -19.33 -0.83
N GLU A 85 14.36 -19.19 -1.75
CA GLU A 85 15.76 -18.95 -1.42
C GLU A 85 15.93 -17.55 -0.81
N ILE A 86 15.23 -16.55 -1.37
CA ILE A 86 15.22 -15.18 -0.84
C ILE A 86 14.58 -15.17 0.56
N ALA A 87 13.47 -15.89 0.75
CA ALA A 87 12.81 -16.02 2.05
C ALA A 87 13.71 -16.73 3.08
N ALA A 88 14.42 -17.78 2.68
CA ALA A 88 15.37 -18.49 3.54
C ALA A 88 16.56 -17.60 3.94
N ILE A 89 17.13 -16.84 3.00
CA ILE A 89 18.20 -15.87 3.28
C ILE A 89 17.70 -14.77 4.21
N ALA A 90 16.51 -14.22 3.96
CA ALA A 90 15.91 -13.20 4.82
C ALA A 90 15.63 -13.73 6.24
N MET A 91 15.16 -14.97 6.36
CA MET A 91 14.96 -15.64 7.64
C MET A 91 16.28 -15.86 8.38
N ALA A 92 17.32 -16.34 7.69
CA ALA A 92 18.65 -16.53 8.27
C ALA A 92 19.23 -15.21 8.79
N LEU A 93 19.10 -14.11 8.03
CA LEU A 93 19.52 -12.77 8.47
C LEU A 93 18.69 -12.25 9.65
N HIS A 94 17.38 -12.51 9.67
CA HIS A 94 16.51 -12.11 10.77
C HIS A 94 16.89 -12.82 12.07
N LEU A 95 17.10 -14.14 12.01
CA LEU A 95 17.52 -14.95 13.15
C LEU A 95 18.90 -14.53 13.65
N TYR A 96 19.88 -14.38 12.76
CA TYR A 96 21.21 -13.89 13.10
C TYR A 96 21.16 -12.53 13.82
N LYS A 97 20.35 -11.60 13.32
CA LYS A 97 20.19 -10.30 13.97
C LYS A 97 19.48 -10.42 15.33
N SER A 98 18.51 -11.31 15.45
CA SER A 98 17.79 -11.52 16.72
C SER A 98 18.70 -12.08 17.82
N GLU A 99 19.67 -12.94 17.47
CA GLU A 99 20.65 -13.49 18.41
C GLU A 99 21.73 -12.48 18.81
N LEU A 100 21.98 -11.45 18.00
CA LEU A 100 22.93 -10.38 18.30
C LEU A 100 22.37 -9.32 19.28
N HIS A 101 21.07 -9.30 19.54
CA HIS A 101 20.53 -8.50 20.62
C HIS A 101 20.95 -9.15 21.94
N ASP A 102 21.84 -8.48 22.69
CA ASP A 102 22.19 -8.88 24.05
C ASP A 102 20.88 -9.01 24.83
N SER A 103 20.55 -10.22 25.27
CA SER A 103 19.36 -10.47 26.09
C SER A 103 19.58 -9.76 27.41
N GLU A 104 19.19 -8.49 27.46
CA GLU A 104 19.42 -7.59 28.58
C GLU A 104 18.83 -8.25 29.84
N SER A 105 19.72 -8.78 30.70
CA SER A 105 19.32 -9.19 32.04
C SER A 105 18.89 -7.90 32.76
N LEU A 106 17.58 -7.68 32.87
CA LEU A 106 16.99 -6.52 33.53
C LEU A 106 17.13 -6.62 35.06
N THR A 107 18.34 -6.83 35.56
CA THR A 107 18.64 -6.62 36.99
C THR A 107 18.99 -5.16 37.17
N LEU A 108 17.96 -4.31 37.14
CA LEU A 108 18.08 -2.88 37.44
C LEU A 108 18.50 -2.72 38.92
N THR A 109 19.81 -2.64 39.18
CA THR A 109 20.33 -2.26 40.50
C THR A 109 20.20 -0.74 40.65
N ILE A 110 18.96 -0.24 40.66
CA ILE A 110 18.67 1.16 40.91
C ILE A 110 18.95 1.40 42.38
N ASN A 111 20.08 2.03 42.68
CA ASN A 111 20.36 2.55 44.01
C ASN A 111 19.31 3.64 44.29
N LYS A 112 18.33 3.31 45.15
CA LYS A 112 17.20 4.17 45.45
C LYS A 112 17.69 5.40 46.23
N ILE A 113 18.16 6.42 45.52
CA ILE A 113 18.36 7.74 46.12
C ILE A 113 17.00 8.16 46.70
N SER A 114 16.97 8.48 47.99
CA SER A 114 15.76 8.60 48.85
C SER A 114 14.82 9.76 48.50
N ARG A 115 14.88 10.28 47.28
CA ARG A 115 14.09 11.41 46.85
C ARG A 115 12.91 10.91 46.02
N THR A 116 11.74 10.85 46.64
CA THR A 116 10.43 10.41 46.09
C THR A 116 9.87 11.35 45.00
N TYR A 117 10.67 12.27 44.46
CA TYR A 117 10.22 13.14 43.38
C TYR A 117 10.73 12.63 42.04
N SER A 118 9.89 12.76 41.02
CA SER A 118 10.29 12.52 39.64
C SER A 118 11.27 13.62 39.20
N PRO A 119 12.33 13.29 38.42
CA PRO A 119 13.25 14.27 37.87
C PRO A 119 12.53 15.39 37.10
N TRP A 120 11.37 15.08 36.51
CA TRP A 120 10.55 16.00 35.72
C TRP A 120 9.92 17.15 36.54
N SER A 121 9.52 16.92 37.80
CA SER A 121 8.86 17.96 38.60
C SER A 121 9.79 18.75 39.52
N SER A 122 11.06 18.35 39.64
CA SER A 122 12.05 19.04 40.49
C SER A 122 12.30 20.50 40.10
N LYS A 123 12.12 20.82 38.81
CA LYS A 123 12.30 22.18 38.28
C LYS A 123 11.23 23.16 38.77
N ILE A 124 10.00 22.71 39.08
CA ILE A 124 8.89 23.57 39.52
C ILE A 124 9.16 24.18 40.91
N TYR A 125 9.81 23.43 41.80
CA TYR A 125 10.10 23.91 43.16
C TYR A 125 11.21 24.98 43.19
N GLY A 126 12.15 24.97 42.23
CA GLY A 126 13.21 25.99 42.13
C GLY A 126 12.69 27.37 41.71
N ILE A 127 11.60 27.41 40.94
CA ILE A 127 10.97 28.65 40.46
C ILE A 127 9.98 29.22 41.49
N MET A 128 9.31 28.37 42.28
CA MET A 128 8.38 28.79 43.33
C MET A 128 9.09 29.35 44.58
N ASN A 129 10.35 28.99 44.84
CA ASN A 129 11.11 29.48 46.00
C ASN A 129 11.79 30.86 45.78
N LYS A 130 11.31 31.68 44.83
CA LYS A 130 11.79 33.06 44.62
C LYS A 130 10.79 34.13 45.08
N ALA A 131 9.96 33.84 46.08
CA ALA A 131 9.23 34.87 46.81
C ALA A 131 10.03 35.24 48.06
N ALA A 132 10.85 36.29 47.94
CA ALA A 132 11.58 36.87 49.04
C ALA A 132 10.61 37.25 50.17
N VAL A 133 10.82 36.65 51.35
CA VAL A 133 10.19 37.05 52.61
C VAL A 133 10.59 38.49 52.89
N ARG A 134 9.71 39.47 52.59
CA ARG A 134 9.83 40.80 53.20
C ARG A 134 9.44 40.64 54.67
N ASN A 135 10.44 40.57 55.55
CA ASN A 135 10.24 40.53 56.99
C ASN A 135 9.61 41.86 57.46
N PRO A 136 8.40 41.86 58.06
CA PRO A 136 7.70 43.10 58.44
C PRO A 136 8.13 43.69 59.80
N TYR A 137 9.22 43.22 60.42
CA TYR A 137 9.73 43.79 61.66
C TYR A 137 11.22 44.09 61.59
N HIS A 138 11.54 45.33 61.22
CA HIS A 138 12.74 46.03 61.65
C HIS A 138 12.27 47.30 62.38
N LYS A 139 12.79 47.52 63.59
CA LYS A 139 12.61 48.76 64.37
C LYS A 139 13.36 49.92 63.72
#